data_AF-A0ABD0L8L4-F1
#
_entry.id   AF-A0ABD0L8L4-F1
#
_cell.length_a   1.000
_cell.length_b   1.000
_cell.length_c   1.000
_cell.angle_alpha   90.00
_cell.angle_beta   90.00
_cell.angle_gamma   90.00
#
_symmetry.space_group_name_H-M   'P 1'
#
loop_
_entity.id
_entity.type
_entity.pdbx_description
1 polymer ?
#
loop_
_entity_poly.entity_id
_entity_poly.type
_entity_poly.pdbx_seq_one_letter_code
_entity_poly.pdbx_strand_id
1 'polypeptide(L)'
;MGDYSRLRLLGSVLPVIRSGLPQTVATRLRVGSQESLDHVLGHLNNMIQLSAQRLSAGVQQQDDVLGLILGVCCFIYKYLAEQSGSDAVAKKLSERLSNADVVWTDGGFVPPSRVAFRCNYDCRPYLFQLEAGLQQFRPLFQAIGVQETFNSNRGVWVLQQINTQYCGRPLSTDMIGLVNRAAQMLCEAVKSEGGSLSGNKVFLPDCHAVMRRADQLCFGDSPWLNELENVKFVHDSISVDTARVLGVKTRKRKVYDELVKAIPFGQKEKLTDRIKGLLKGYTIDSSLFKELLQNADDAGATEIRFIKNFRHFGVNRIPEGWEKLQGPALCVYNNRSFTSQDMEGIHNLGRGSKGSDLLKTGQYGVGFNAVYHITDTPSFWTLQDDVDEVICVFDPSCMYLPDLSPYEPGVKFEDVSGLREAYPDLFAAYIRSGVTMNEPGTLFRFPLRTEEMAKTSDIKNEAVTVDDIAQLLENFKEEMGACLLFLNNINSIGIYSATDLGRTAAGVRCAEDLR
;
A
#
# COMPACT_ATOMS: atom_id res chain seq x y z
N MET A 1 -54.73 37.26 20.97
CA MET A 1 -53.30 37.20 21.29
C MET A 1 -53.06 36.04 22.24
N GLY A 2 -52.56 34.91 21.72
CA GLY A 2 -51.94 33.87 22.52
C GLY A 2 -50.48 33.83 22.09
N ASP A 3 -49.57 34.22 22.99
CA ASP A 3 -48.13 34.23 22.77
C ASP A 3 -47.62 32.77 22.79
N TYR A 4 -47.52 32.13 21.62
CA TYR A 4 -47.03 30.77 21.45
C TYR A 4 -45.49 30.65 21.57
N SER A 5 -44.78 31.70 21.99
CA SER A 5 -43.32 31.66 22.21
C SER A 5 -42.89 30.87 23.46
N ARG A 6 -43.83 30.27 24.20
CA ARG A 6 -43.60 29.75 25.56
C ARG A 6 -43.66 28.23 25.73
N LEU A 7 -43.82 27.45 24.66
CA LEU A 7 -43.84 25.99 24.72
C LEU A 7 -42.97 25.39 23.60
N ARG A 8 -41.73 25.02 23.94
CA ARG A 8 -40.91 24.13 23.11
C ARG A 8 -40.96 22.74 23.71
N LEU A 9 -41.79 21.88 23.13
CA LEU A 9 -41.81 20.45 23.43
C LEU A 9 -40.55 19.81 22.86
N LEU A 10 -39.63 19.41 23.74
CA LEU A 10 -38.59 18.44 23.43
C LEU A 10 -39.21 17.05 23.47
N GLY A 11 -38.95 16.24 22.44
CA GLY A 11 -39.36 14.84 22.39
C GLY A 11 -38.76 14.05 23.56
N SER A 12 -39.56 13.91 24.62
CA SER A 12 -39.41 13.06 25.81
C SER A 12 -38.82 13.69 27.10
N VAL A 13 -39.74 13.82 28.07
CA VAL A 13 -39.66 13.73 29.55
C VAL A 13 -39.04 14.79 30.47
N LEU A 14 -38.59 15.97 30.03
CA LEU A 14 -38.37 17.08 30.98
C LEU A 14 -38.99 18.40 30.51
N PRO A 15 -39.97 18.96 31.26
CA PRO A 15 -40.57 20.24 30.91
C PRO A 15 -39.61 21.39 31.19
N VAL A 16 -39.35 22.23 30.19
CA VAL A 16 -38.66 23.51 30.39
C VAL A 16 -39.67 24.50 30.97
N ILE A 17 -39.64 24.69 32.29
CA ILE A 17 -40.49 25.65 33.00
C ILE A 17 -39.72 26.97 33.12
N ARG A 18 -40.27 28.06 32.55
CA ARG A 18 -39.75 29.41 32.80
C ARG A 18 -40.13 29.84 34.22
N SER A 19 -39.13 29.76 35.11
CA SER A 19 -39.00 30.42 36.43
C SER A 19 -40.22 30.34 37.37
N GLY A 20 -40.06 29.60 38.47
CA GLY A 20 -41.05 29.57 39.56
C GLY A 20 -41.13 28.25 40.34
N LEU A 21 -40.28 27.26 40.04
CA LEU A 21 -40.27 26.00 40.79
C LEU A 21 -39.52 26.18 42.13
N PRO A 22 -40.12 25.75 43.26
CA PRO A 22 -39.38 25.61 44.52
C PRO A 22 -38.16 24.70 44.32
N GLN A 23 -37.02 25.05 44.92
CA GLN A 23 -35.74 24.35 44.74
C GLN A 23 -35.88 22.83 44.90
N THR A 24 -36.68 22.39 45.87
CA THR A 24 -36.97 20.98 46.16
C THR A 24 -37.65 20.23 45.01
N VAL A 25 -38.52 20.90 44.25
CA VAL A 25 -39.21 20.34 43.09
C VAL A 25 -38.29 20.34 41.87
N ALA A 26 -37.52 21.41 41.66
CA ALA A 26 -36.52 21.48 40.59
C ALA A 26 -35.45 20.38 40.74
N THR A 27 -34.97 20.12 41.97
CA THR A 27 -34.02 19.04 42.26
C THR A 27 -34.63 17.65 42.02
N ARG A 28 -35.90 17.42 42.39
CA ARG A 28 -36.58 16.14 42.15
C ARG A 28 -36.91 15.89 40.68
N LEU A 29 -37.23 16.95 39.93
CA LEU A 29 -37.50 16.90 38.49
C LEU A 29 -36.22 17.05 37.64
N ARG A 30 -35.03 17.19 38.24
CA ARG A 30 -33.75 17.41 37.54
C ARG A 30 -33.76 18.61 36.58
N VAL A 31 -34.59 19.62 36.85
CA VAL A 31 -34.63 20.85 36.06
C VAL A 31 -33.39 21.69 36.40
N GLY A 32 -32.42 21.79 35.49
CA GLY A 32 -31.18 22.57 35.67
C GLY A 32 -29.90 21.75 35.89
N SER A 33 -29.93 20.41 35.86
CA SER A 33 -28.70 19.60 35.77
C SER A 33 -28.13 19.67 34.36
N GLN A 34 -26.81 19.87 34.22
CA GLN A 34 -26.12 19.83 32.92
C GLN A 34 -26.47 18.52 32.21
N GLU A 35 -27.12 18.59 31.06
CA GLU A 35 -27.54 17.40 30.32
C GLU A 35 -26.30 16.57 29.99
N SER A 36 -26.37 15.24 30.18
CA SER A 36 -25.25 14.37 29.83
C SER A 36 -25.24 14.12 28.33
N LEU A 37 -24.03 13.94 27.77
CA LEU A 37 -23.87 13.65 26.35
C LEU A 37 -24.71 12.45 25.89
N ASP A 38 -24.79 11.38 26.71
CA ASP A 38 -25.59 10.20 26.41
C ASP A 38 -27.09 10.48 26.34
N HIS A 39 -27.59 11.42 27.14
CA HIS A 39 -28.99 11.81 27.12
C HIS A 39 -29.35 12.55 25.82
N VAL A 40 -28.50 13.48 25.39
CA VAL A 40 -28.68 14.22 24.12
C VAL A 40 -28.57 13.31 22.90
N LEU A 41 -27.66 12.33 22.93
CA LEU A 41 -27.57 11.30 21.89
C LEU A 41 -28.81 10.40 21.86
N GLY A 42 -29.41 10.10 23.02
CA GLY A 42 -30.70 9.40 23.10
C GLY A 42 -31.83 10.18 22.42
N HIS A 43 -31.87 11.49 22.59
CA HIS A 43 -32.84 12.36 21.89
C HIS A 43 -32.65 12.34 20.37
N LEU A 44 -31.40 12.40 19.91
CA LEU A 44 -31.10 12.28 18.48
C LEU A 44 -31.61 10.94 17.92
N ASN A 45 -31.38 9.84 18.64
CA ASN A 45 -31.87 8.53 18.24
C ASN A 45 -33.40 8.44 18.18
N ASN A 46 -34.10 9.06 19.14
CA ASN A 46 -35.56 9.15 19.11
C ASN A 46 -36.05 9.92 17.86
N MET A 47 -35.38 11.02 17.50
CA MET A 47 -35.71 11.78 16.29
C MET A 47 -35.49 10.96 15.02
N ILE A 48 -34.39 10.20 14.95
CA ILE A 48 -34.11 9.29 13.84
C ILE A 48 -35.23 8.26 13.70
N GLN A 49 -35.61 7.59 14.79
CA GLN A 49 -36.69 6.60 14.79
C GLN A 49 -38.05 7.18 14.39
N LEU A 50 -38.41 8.34 14.94
CA LEU A 50 -39.65 9.05 14.59
C LEU A 50 -39.70 9.44 13.11
N SER A 51 -38.57 9.88 12.55
CA SER A 51 -38.49 10.21 11.13
C SER A 51 -38.69 8.97 10.25
N ALA A 52 -38.06 7.85 10.60
CA ALA A 52 -38.14 6.60 9.87
C ALA A 52 -39.57 6.01 9.87
N GLN A 53 -40.25 6.07 11.03
CA GLN A 53 -41.65 5.63 11.17
C GLN A 53 -42.61 6.49 10.34
N ARG A 54 -42.34 7.79 10.19
CA ARG A 54 -43.18 8.67 9.35
C ARG A 54 -42.96 8.46 7.86
N LEU A 55 -41.71 8.27 7.45
CA LEU A 55 -41.35 7.94 6.06
C LEU A 55 -42.02 6.63 5.63
N SER A 56 -42.07 5.62 6.49
CA SER A 56 -42.72 4.33 6.19
C SER A 56 -44.25 4.39 6.19
N ALA A 57 -44.86 5.30 6.95
CA ALA A 57 -46.31 5.48 7.02
C ALA A 57 -46.91 6.27 5.84
N GLY A 58 -46.09 6.75 4.88
CA GLY A 58 -46.55 7.49 3.70
C GLY A 58 -47.23 8.83 4.01
N VAL A 59 -47.06 9.35 5.23
CA VAL A 59 -47.63 10.64 5.65
C VAL A 59 -46.89 11.75 4.90
N GLN A 60 -47.59 12.46 4.02
CA GLN A 60 -47.06 13.67 3.38
C GLN A 60 -46.60 14.64 4.47
N GLN A 61 -45.33 15.03 4.42
CA GLN A 61 -44.73 15.95 5.38
C GLN A 61 -45.46 17.29 5.29
N GLN A 62 -46.21 17.67 6.33
CA GLN A 62 -46.67 19.05 6.49
C GLN A 62 -45.45 19.92 6.85
N ASP A 63 -45.28 21.06 6.17
CA ASP A 63 -44.14 21.97 6.35
C ASP A 63 -43.90 22.36 7.81
N ASP A 64 -44.96 22.53 8.60
CA ASP A 64 -44.90 22.86 10.03
C ASP A 64 -44.14 21.79 10.85
N VAL A 65 -44.25 20.52 10.46
CA VAL A 65 -43.64 19.41 11.17
C VAL A 65 -42.15 19.30 10.83
N LEU A 66 -41.76 19.57 9.58
CA LEU A 66 -40.36 19.62 9.17
C LEU A 66 -39.62 20.77 9.87
N GLY A 67 -40.28 21.92 9.98
CA GLY A 67 -39.75 23.06 10.74
C GLY A 67 -39.51 22.71 12.21
N LEU A 68 -40.41 21.94 12.84
CA LEU A 68 -40.22 21.46 14.20
C LEU A 68 -39.06 20.47 14.34
N ILE A 69 -38.94 19.50 13.43
CA ILE A 69 -37.85 18.52 13.44
C ILE A 69 -36.50 19.23 13.26
N LEU A 70 -36.39 20.10 12.25
CA LEU A 70 -35.20 20.91 12.01
C LEU A 70 -34.88 21.78 13.24
N GLY A 71 -35.88 22.38 13.87
CA GLY A 71 -35.74 23.13 15.11
C GLY A 71 -35.13 22.31 16.23
N VAL A 72 -35.62 21.09 16.49
CA VAL A 72 -35.07 20.17 17.49
C VAL A 72 -33.64 19.75 17.12
N CYS A 73 -33.40 19.42 15.85
CA CYS A 73 -32.06 19.05 15.37
C CYS A 73 -31.05 20.18 15.58
N CYS A 74 -31.42 21.43 15.32
CA CYS A 74 -30.57 22.58 15.60
C CYS A 74 -30.17 22.68 17.08
N PHE A 75 -31.08 22.39 18.03
CA PHE A 75 -30.72 22.36 19.45
C PHE A 75 -29.72 21.25 19.77
N ILE A 76 -29.97 20.05 19.25
CA ILE A 76 -29.09 18.89 19.46
C ILE A 76 -27.70 19.17 18.89
N TYR A 77 -27.60 19.60 17.63
CA TYR A 77 -26.31 19.89 16.99
C TYR A 77 -25.58 21.06 17.63
N LYS A 78 -26.30 22.08 18.09
CA LYS A 78 -25.69 23.18 18.87
C LYS A 78 -25.02 22.66 20.13
N TYR A 79 -25.73 21.85 20.92
CA TYR A 79 -25.18 21.26 22.13
C TYR A 79 -23.95 20.39 21.81
N LEU A 80 -24.05 19.51 20.81
CA LEU A 80 -22.95 18.64 20.40
C LEU A 80 -21.72 19.44 19.92
N ALA A 81 -21.95 20.54 19.19
CA ALA A 81 -20.88 21.45 18.76
C ALA A 81 -20.20 22.14 19.96
N GLU A 82 -20.97 22.63 20.94
CA GLU A 82 -20.43 23.26 22.15
C GLU A 82 -19.61 22.27 23.02
N GLN A 83 -20.00 20.99 23.06
CA GLN A 83 -19.25 19.95 23.78
C GLN A 83 -18.01 19.45 23.02
N SER A 84 -17.94 19.70 21.70
CA SER A 84 -16.82 19.24 20.85
C SER A 84 -15.52 20.05 21.00
N GLY A 85 -15.47 21.02 21.92
CA GLY A 85 -14.29 21.87 22.16
C GLY A 85 -13.06 21.17 22.78
N SER A 86 -13.17 19.90 23.17
CA SER A 86 -12.05 19.07 23.65
C SER A 86 -11.82 17.90 22.71
N ASP A 87 -10.56 17.66 22.31
CA ASP A 87 -10.16 16.57 21.38
C ASP A 87 -10.67 15.19 21.82
N ALA A 88 -10.69 14.91 23.14
CA ALA A 88 -11.17 13.64 23.68
C ALA A 88 -12.68 13.43 23.43
N VAL A 89 -13.48 14.49 23.54
CA VAL A 89 -14.93 14.44 23.32
C VAL A 89 -15.24 14.40 21.83
N ALA A 90 -14.51 15.18 21.02
CA ALA A 90 -14.62 15.14 19.56
C ALA A 90 -14.32 13.75 19.00
N LYS A 91 -13.26 13.07 19.50
CA LYS A 91 -12.94 11.69 19.13
C LYS A 91 -14.06 10.71 19.49
N LYS A 92 -14.59 10.80 20.72
CA LYS A 92 -15.72 9.97 21.18
C LYS A 92 -16.99 10.17 20.34
N LEU A 93 -17.26 11.42 19.92
CA LEU A 93 -18.37 11.75 19.02
C LEU A 93 -18.14 11.16 17.62
N SER A 94 -16.94 11.31 17.07
CA SER A 94 -16.57 10.76 15.77
C SER A 94 -16.74 9.24 15.72
N GLU A 95 -16.25 8.52 16.73
CA GLU A 95 -16.38 7.05 16.85
C GLU A 95 -17.84 6.58 16.85
N ARG A 96 -18.74 7.35 17.47
CA ARG A 96 -20.16 6.99 17.60
C ARG A 96 -21.02 7.42 16.41
N LEU A 97 -20.68 8.53 15.75
CA LEU A 97 -21.58 9.19 14.80
C LEU A 97 -21.16 9.07 13.34
N SER A 98 -19.89 8.75 13.04
CA SER A 98 -19.38 8.79 11.65
C SER A 98 -20.08 7.83 10.68
N ASN A 99 -20.66 6.75 11.19
CA ASN A 99 -21.37 5.73 10.40
C ASN A 99 -22.87 5.67 10.68
N ALA A 100 -23.39 6.52 11.57
CA ALA A 100 -24.79 6.51 11.96
C ALA A 100 -25.59 7.50 11.11
N ASP A 101 -26.88 7.24 10.89
CA ASP A 101 -27.79 8.14 10.17
C ASP A 101 -28.15 9.35 11.05
N VAL A 102 -27.24 10.32 11.14
CA VAL A 102 -27.30 11.41 12.14
C VAL A 102 -27.46 12.79 11.54
N VAL A 103 -27.27 12.95 10.23
CA VAL A 103 -27.37 14.25 9.55
C VAL A 103 -28.76 14.42 8.98
N TRP A 104 -29.48 15.44 9.45
CA TRP A 104 -30.80 15.78 8.96
C TRP A 104 -30.74 16.40 7.55
N THR A 105 -31.63 15.91 6.68
CA THR A 105 -31.88 16.42 5.33
C THR A 105 -33.39 16.54 5.11
N ASP A 106 -33.82 17.20 4.04
CA ASP A 106 -35.23 17.22 3.62
C ASP A 106 -35.83 15.83 3.35
N GLY A 107 -34.99 14.84 3.03
CA GLY A 107 -35.37 13.43 2.85
C GLY A 107 -35.32 12.56 4.13
N GLY A 108 -34.97 13.14 5.29
CA GLY A 108 -34.78 12.41 6.54
C GLY A 108 -33.32 12.38 7.00
N PHE A 109 -32.99 11.49 7.95
CA PHE A 109 -31.62 11.34 8.44
C PHE A 109 -30.78 10.42 7.55
N VAL A 110 -29.55 10.83 7.29
CA VAL A 110 -28.57 10.12 6.46
C VAL A 110 -27.20 10.13 7.15
N PRO A 111 -26.29 9.21 6.79
CA PRO A 111 -24.97 9.18 7.41
C PRO A 111 -24.12 10.34 6.90
N PRO A 112 -23.12 10.81 7.67
CA PRO A 112 -22.23 11.91 7.28
C PRO A 112 -21.61 11.72 5.89
N SER A 113 -21.33 10.48 5.52
CA SER A 113 -20.76 10.11 4.22
C SER A 113 -21.64 10.39 2.99
N ARG A 114 -22.94 10.63 3.18
CA ARG A 114 -23.90 11.02 2.11
C ARG A 114 -24.14 12.53 2.05
N VAL A 115 -23.45 13.31 2.88
CA VAL A 115 -23.60 14.76 2.96
C VAL A 115 -22.26 15.45 2.68
N ALA A 116 -22.31 16.54 1.94
CA ALA A 116 -21.17 17.44 1.73
C ALA A 116 -21.54 18.87 2.08
N PHE A 117 -20.55 19.69 2.45
CA PHE A 117 -20.78 21.12 2.70
C PHE A 117 -21.19 21.86 1.42
N ARG A 118 -20.62 21.47 0.28
CA ARG A 118 -20.93 22.00 -1.04
C ARG A 118 -21.15 20.85 -2.02
N CYS A 119 -22.28 20.87 -2.71
CA CYS A 119 -22.57 19.93 -3.78
C CYS A 119 -23.19 20.69 -4.96
N ASN A 120 -22.43 20.84 -6.04
CA ASN A 120 -22.87 21.54 -7.24
C ASN A 120 -23.85 20.70 -8.09
N TYR A 121 -24.08 19.45 -7.70
CA TYR A 121 -24.82 18.45 -8.48
C TYR A 121 -25.95 17.86 -7.65
N ASP A 122 -27.20 18.08 -8.06
CA ASP A 122 -28.34 17.47 -7.38
C ASP A 122 -28.40 15.95 -7.65
N CYS A 123 -27.89 15.18 -6.69
CA CYS A 123 -27.81 13.72 -6.75
C CYS A 123 -28.82 13.04 -5.80
N ARG A 124 -29.93 13.71 -5.45
CA ARG A 124 -30.99 13.13 -4.62
C ARG A 124 -31.62 11.90 -5.30
N PRO A 125 -32.04 10.88 -4.52
CA PRO A 125 -32.00 10.79 -3.06
C PRO A 125 -30.66 10.22 -2.52
N TYR A 126 -29.60 10.10 -3.32
CA TYR A 126 -28.38 9.40 -2.92
C TYR A 126 -27.41 10.27 -2.11
N LEU A 127 -27.17 11.50 -2.57
CA LEU A 127 -26.25 12.44 -1.95
C LEU A 127 -26.93 13.79 -1.72
N PHE A 128 -26.51 14.49 -0.66
CA PHE A 128 -27.13 15.72 -0.18
C PHE A 128 -26.09 16.80 0.10
N GLN A 129 -26.49 18.05 -0.08
CA GLN A 129 -25.79 19.19 0.49
C GLN A 129 -26.32 19.45 1.90
N LEU A 130 -25.43 19.81 2.83
CA LEU A 130 -25.82 20.19 4.18
C LEU A 130 -26.75 21.41 4.18
N GLU A 131 -27.89 21.28 4.85
CA GLU A 131 -28.92 22.31 5.00
C GLU A 131 -28.33 23.65 5.48
N ALA A 132 -28.81 24.76 4.91
CA ALA A 132 -28.26 26.09 5.20
C ALA A 132 -28.31 26.45 6.70
N GLY A 133 -29.39 26.06 7.39
CA GLY A 133 -29.54 26.27 8.84
C GLY A 133 -28.58 25.44 9.71
N LEU A 134 -27.96 24.39 9.15
CA LEU A 134 -27.02 23.51 9.85
C LEU A 134 -25.55 23.85 9.58
N GLN A 135 -25.27 24.68 8.57
CA GLN A 135 -23.91 25.13 8.23
C GLN A 135 -23.20 25.85 9.40
N GLN A 136 -23.95 26.46 10.32
CA GLN A 136 -23.41 27.07 11.54
C GLN A 136 -22.70 26.06 12.48
N PHE A 137 -22.98 24.75 12.36
CA PHE A 137 -22.36 23.70 13.16
C PHE A 137 -21.26 22.95 12.39
N ARG A 138 -20.63 23.61 11.42
CA ARG A 138 -19.60 23.03 10.55
C ARG A 138 -18.48 22.27 11.27
N PRO A 139 -17.89 22.75 12.39
CA PRO A 139 -16.83 22.01 13.08
C PRO A 139 -17.28 20.61 13.57
N LEU A 140 -18.52 20.50 14.05
CA LEU A 140 -19.10 19.22 14.45
C LEU A 140 -19.24 18.27 13.24
N PHE A 141 -19.80 18.78 12.14
CA PHE A 141 -20.01 17.97 10.94
C PHE A 141 -18.69 17.51 10.31
N GLN A 142 -17.65 18.36 10.33
CA GLN A 142 -16.30 17.97 9.93
C GLN A 142 -15.74 16.85 10.83
N ALA A 143 -15.91 16.95 12.15
CA ALA A 143 -15.43 15.96 13.11
C ALA A 143 -16.07 14.57 12.95
N ILE A 144 -17.32 14.51 12.48
CA ILE A 144 -18.04 13.25 12.21
C ILE A 144 -17.92 12.79 10.73
N GLY A 145 -17.09 13.44 9.92
CA GLY A 145 -16.72 12.97 8.58
C GLY A 145 -17.50 13.55 7.40
N VAL A 146 -18.24 14.65 7.57
CA VAL A 146 -18.80 15.42 6.44
C VAL A 146 -17.66 16.11 5.70
N GLN A 147 -17.59 15.89 4.38
CA GLN A 147 -16.52 16.41 3.53
C GLN A 147 -16.90 17.75 2.87
N GLU A 148 -15.90 18.48 2.37
CA GLU A 148 -16.15 19.73 1.65
C GLU A 148 -16.97 19.51 0.37
N THR A 149 -16.57 18.50 -0.39
CA THR A 149 -17.19 18.02 -1.64
C THR A 149 -17.07 16.49 -1.67
N PHE A 150 -17.78 15.81 -2.57
CA PHE A 150 -17.72 14.36 -2.68
C PHE A 150 -16.49 13.88 -3.45
N ASN A 151 -15.83 12.85 -2.92
CA ASN A 151 -14.73 12.15 -3.60
C ASN A 151 -15.22 11.16 -4.68
N SER A 152 -14.27 10.64 -5.47
CA SER A 152 -14.57 9.71 -6.56
C SER A 152 -15.30 8.44 -6.11
N ASN A 153 -14.93 7.89 -4.95
CA ASN A 153 -15.57 6.69 -4.39
C ASN A 153 -17.08 6.87 -4.18
N ARG A 154 -17.52 8.08 -3.77
CA ARG A 154 -18.95 8.36 -3.59
C ARG A 154 -19.69 8.46 -4.92
N GLY A 155 -19.10 9.09 -5.93
CA GLY A 155 -19.70 9.13 -7.27
C GLY A 155 -19.85 7.72 -7.88
N VAL A 156 -18.83 6.87 -7.72
CA VAL A 156 -18.90 5.45 -8.13
C VAL A 156 -20.03 4.72 -7.41
N TRP A 157 -20.15 4.92 -6.09
CA TRP A 157 -21.19 4.28 -5.29
C TRP A 157 -22.60 4.66 -5.78
N VAL A 158 -22.88 5.93 -6.08
CA VAL A 158 -24.19 6.37 -6.61
C VAL A 158 -24.57 5.61 -7.88
N LEU A 159 -23.64 5.56 -8.85
CA LEU A 159 -23.88 4.88 -10.13
C LEU A 159 -24.10 3.37 -9.95
N GLN A 160 -23.41 2.76 -8.99
CA GLN A 160 -23.61 1.36 -8.62
C GLN A 160 -24.97 1.11 -7.95
N GLN A 161 -25.43 2.00 -7.08
CA GLN A 161 -26.77 1.90 -6.47
C GLN A 161 -27.86 1.99 -7.54
N ILE A 162 -27.76 2.94 -8.47
CA ILE A 162 -28.72 3.08 -9.58
C ILE A 162 -28.72 1.81 -10.46
N ASN A 163 -27.55 1.28 -10.81
CA ASN A 163 -27.45 0.03 -11.56
C ASN A 163 -28.11 -1.15 -10.82
N THR A 164 -27.89 -1.27 -9.52
CA THR A 164 -28.46 -2.34 -8.67
C THR A 164 -29.98 -2.24 -8.61
N GLN A 165 -30.52 -1.03 -8.47
CA GLN A 165 -31.96 -0.78 -8.41
C GLN A 165 -32.68 -1.13 -9.72
N TYR A 166 -32.11 -0.76 -10.87
CA TYR A 166 -32.74 -0.99 -12.17
C TYR A 166 -32.43 -2.37 -12.75
N CYS A 167 -31.32 -3.00 -12.34
CA CYS A 167 -30.95 -4.39 -12.68
C CYS A 167 -31.14 -4.73 -14.17
N GLY A 168 -30.59 -3.89 -15.05
CA GLY A 168 -30.67 -4.10 -16.51
C GLY A 168 -31.95 -3.59 -17.19
N ARG A 169 -32.87 -2.97 -16.45
CA ARG A 169 -34.04 -2.28 -17.01
C ARG A 169 -33.66 -0.88 -17.53
N PRO A 170 -34.34 -0.35 -18.57
CA PRO A 170 -34.14 1.02 -19.04
C PRO A 170 -34.48 2.06 -17.96
N LEU A 171 -33.69 3.12 -17.89
CA LEU A 171 -33.92 4.28 -17.05
C LEU A 171 -34.98 5.20 -17.67
N SER A 172 -35.75 5.90 -16.82
CA SER A 172 -36.57 7.03 -17.26
C SER A 172 -35.70 8.25 -17.57
N THR A 173 -36.25 9.22 -18.32
CA THR A 173 -35.56 10.47 -18.68
C THR A 173 -35.04 11.23 -17.45
N ASP A 174 -35.82 11.29 -16.37
CA ASP A 174 -35.42 11.95 -15.12
C ASP A 174 -34.21 11.26 -14.47
N MET A 175 -34.20 9.93 -14.51
CA MET A 175 -33.09 9.12 -13.98
C MET A 175 -31.85 9.22 -14.84
N ILE A 176 -31.98 9.35 -16.16
CA ILE A 176 -30.84 9.67 -17.04
C ILE A 176 -30.25 11.03 -16.66
N GLY A 177 -31.10 12.03 -16.39
CA GLY A 177 -30.68 13.33 -15.89
C GLY A 177 -29.89 13.23 -14.58
N LEU A 178 -30.38 12.43 -13.62
CA LEU A 178 -29.69 12.15 -12.36
C LEU A 178 -28.32 11.47 -12.58
N VAL A 179 -28.29 10.43 -13.42
CA VAL A 179 -27.06 9.70 -13.76
C VAL A 179 -26.04 10.60 -14.43
N ASN A 180 -26.47 11.52 -15.30
CA ASN A 180 -25.58 12.50 -15.92
C ASN A 180 -24.94 13.43 -14.88
N ARG A 181 -25.73 13.98 -13.95
CA ARG A 181 -25.19 14.82 -12.86
C ARG A 181 -24.23 14.04 -11.97
N ALA A 182 -24.55 12.79 -11.64
CA ALA A 182 -23.67 11.92 -10.86
C ALA A 182 -22.36 11.60 -11.61
N ALA A 183 -22.42 11.37 -12.91
CA ALA A 183 -21.25 11.14 -13.76
C ALA A 183 -20.37 12.39 -13.90
N GLN A 184 -20.96 13.58 -14.02
CA GLN A 184 -20.24 14.86 -14.06
C GLN A 184 -19.52 15.13 -12.73
N MET A 185 -20.23 14.98 -11.61
CA MET A 185 -19.65 15.06 -10.27
C MET A 185 -18.47 14.09 -10.11
N LEU A 186 -18.64 12.82 -10.52
CA LEU A 186 -17.57 11.83 -10.47
C LEU A 186 -16.38 12.23 -11.34
N CYS A 187 -16.63 12.74 -12.55
CA CYS A 187 -15.58 13.21 -13.44
C CYS A 187 -14.78 14.37 -12.84
N GLU A 188 -15.43 15.34 -12.20
CA GLU A 188 -14.73 16.43 -11.50
C GLU A 188 -13.88 15.91 -10.33
N ALA A 189 -14.44 15.02 -9.51
CA ALA A 189 -13.71 14.44 -8.38
C ALA A 189 -12.45 13.69 -8.87
N VAL A 190 -12.58 12.85 -9.89
CA VAL A 190 -11.46 12.10 -10.48
C VAL A 190 -10.39 13.02 -11.07
N LYS A 191 -10.79 14.11 -11.74
CA LYS A 191 -9.86 15.12 -12.24
C LYS A 191 -9.13 15.85 -11.11
N SER A 192 -9.83 16.20 -10.03
CA SER A 192 -9.24 16.86 -8.87
C SER A 192 -8.25 15.95 -8.14
N GLU A 193 -8.49 14.63 -8.17
CA GLU A 193 -7.60 13.59 -7.64
C GLU A 193 -6.42 13.27 -8.58
N GLY A 194 -6.32 13.94 -9.75
CA GLY A 194 -5.22 13.76 -10.71
C GLY A 194 -5.26 12.44 -11.49
N GLY A 195 -6.41 11.77 -11.55
CA GLY A 195 -6.52 10.40 -12.04
C GLY A 195 -7.45 10.19 -13.24
N SER A 196 -7.59 8.91 -13.60
CA SER A 196 -8.60 8.37 -14.50
C SER A 196 -9.10 7.05 -13.91
N LEU A 197 -10.38 6.71 -14.12
CA LEU A 197 -10.95 5.49 -13.58
C LEU A 197 -10.85 4.32 -14.56
N SER A 198 -10.68 3.12 -14.00
CA SER A 198 -10.87 1.89 -14.75
C SER A 198 -12.35 1.66 -15.01
N GLY A 199 -12.72 1.46 -16.28
CA GLY A 199 -14.11 1.31 -16.71
C GLY A 199 -14.84 0.08 -16.14
N ASN A 200 -14.13 -0.81 -15.44
CA ASN A 200 -14.72 -1.97 -14.76
C ASN A 200 -15.42 -1.62 -13.43
N LYS A 201 -15.16 -0.43 -12.86
CA LYS A 201 -15.74 0.00 -11.57
C LYS A 201 -16.98 0.88 -11.72
N VAL A 202 -17.18 1.47 -12.91
CA VAL A 202 -18.18 2.51 -13.17
C VAL A 202 -19.29 1.97 -14.06
N PHE A 203 -20.53 2.36 -13.78
CA PHE A 203 -21.68 2.06 -14.61
C PHE A 203 -22.23 3.34 -15.24
N LEU A 204 -22.52 3.29 -16.53
CA LEU A 204 -23.09 4.38 -17.32
C LEU A 204 -24.25 3.84 -18.18
N PRO A 205 -25.20 4.69 -18.58
CA PRO A 205 -26.30 4.28 -19.42
C PRO A 205 -25.79 4.08 -20.85
N ASP A 206 -26.28 3.04 -21.52
CA ASP A 206 -26.10 2.87 -22.96
C ASP A 206 -27.15 3.63 -23.77
N CYS A 207 -27.06 3.59 -25.11
CA CYS A 207 -28.03 4.21 -26.01
C CYS A 207 -29.49 3.72 -25.85
N HIS A 208 -29.73 2.61 -25.13
CA HIS A 208 -31.07 2.11 -24.79
C HIS A 208 -31.46 2.46 -23.35
N ALA A 209 -30.76 3.42 -22.73
CA ALA A 209 -30.93 3.85 -21.35
C ALA A 209 -30.72 2.75 -20.30
N VAL A 210 -29.96 1.69 -20.63
CA VAL A 210 -29.68 0.60 -19.69
C VAL A 210 -28.31 0.82 -19.05
N MET A 211 -28.23 0.74 -17.72
CA MET A 211 -26.96 0.82 -16.98
C MET A 211 -26.04 -0.36 -17.32
N ARG A 212 -24.83 -0.04 -17.79
CA ARG A 212 -23.81 -0.99 -18.26
C ARG A 212 -22.44 -0.56 -17.74
N ARG A 213 -21.50 -1.49 -17.62
CA ARG A 213 -20.13 -1.13 -17.21
C ARG A 213 -19.48 -0.24 -18.27
N ALA A 214 -18.73 0.78 -17.84
CA ALA A 214 -18.10 1.73 -18.76
C ALA A 214 -17.12 1.04 -19.74
N ASP A 215 -16.44 -0.04 -19.32
CA ASP A 215 -15.59 -0.86 -20.19
C ASP A 215 -16.38 -1.64 -21.27
N GLN A 216 -17.68 -1.84 -21.09
CA GLN A 216 -18.59 -2.44 -22.08
C GLN A 216 -19.19 -1.42 -23.05
N LEU A 217 -18.95 -0.11 -22.83
CA LEU A 217 -19.40 0.95 -23.71
C LEU A 217 -18.28 1.49 -24.60
N CYS A 218 -18.63 2.20 -25.68
CA CYS A 218 -17.69 2.99 -26.45
C CYS A 218 -18.33 4.26 -27.01
N PHE A 219 -17.50 5.16 -27.55
CA PHE A 219 -17.95 6.33 -28.28
C PHE A 219 -18.50 5.98 -29.67
N GLY A 220 -19.50 6.72 -30.13
CA GLY A 220 -20.00 6.69 -31.51
C GLY A 220 -19.10 7.43 -32.52
N ASP A 221 -17.79 7.50 -32.27
CA ASP A 221 -16.85 8.37 -32.99
C ASP A 221 -16.35 7.83 -34.34
N SER A 222 -16.58 6.54 -34.61
CA SER A 222 -15.98 5.83 -35.74
C SER A 222 -17.04 5.03 -36.52
N PRO A 223 -17.91 5.67 -37.32
CA PRO A 223 -19.04 5.01 -37.98
C PRO A 223 -18.66 3.93 -39.00
N TRP A 224 -17.45 3.95 -39.55
CA TRP A 224 -16.98 2.93 -40.49
C TRP A 224 -16.68 1.56 -39.85
N LEU A 225 -16.67 1.45 -38.52
CA LEU A 225 -16.44 0.20 -37.79
C LEU A 225 -17.76 -0.55 -37.45
N ASN A 226 -18.84 -0.29 -38.20
CA ASN A 226 -20.23 -0.73 -37.96
C ASN A 226 -20.51 -2.24 -38.09
N GLU A 227 -19.52 -3.06 -38.44
CA GLU A 227 -19.73 -4.48 -38.77
C GLU A 227 -19.54 -5.44 -37.60
N LEU A 228 -19.18 -4.96 -36.41
CA LEU A 228 -19.07 -5.83 -35.22
C LEU A 228 -20.43 -5.89 -34.51
N GLU A 229 -21.11 -7.03 -34.62
CA GLU A 229 -22.27 -7.36 -33.81
C GLU A 229 -21.92 -7.21 -32.32
N ASN A 230 -22.76 -6.52 -31.55
CA ASN A 230 -22.70 -6.31 -30.09
C ASN A 230 -21.91 -5.11 -29.54
N VAL A 231 -21.51 -4.14 -30.37
CA VAL A 231 -20.94 -2.87 -29.86
C VAL A 231 -22.02 -2.01 -29.20
N LYS A 232 -21.79 -1.60 -27.94
CA LYS A 232 -22.73 -0.79 -27.14
C LYS A 232 -22.18 0.62 -26.97
N PHE A 233 -22.99 1.62 -27.27
CA PHE A 233 -22.59 3.02 -27.17
C PHE A 233 -23.03 3.61 -25.84
N VAL A 234 -22.19 4.49 -25.27
CA VAL A 234 -22.61 5.32 -24.13
C VAL A 234 -23.74 6.25 -24.56
N HIS A 235 -24.70 6.50 -23.67
CA HIS A 235 -25.83 7.38 -23.93
C HIS A 235 -25.37 8.82 -24.22
N ASP A 236 -26.02 9.49 -25.19
CA ASP A 236 -25.65 10.82 -25.68
C ASP A 236 -25.72 11.94 -24.63
N SER A 237 -26.44 11.71 -23.52
CA SER A 237 -26.48 12.64 -22.39
C SER A 237 -25.13 12.76 -21.68
N ILE A 238 -24.28 11.74 -21.75
CA ILE A 238 -22.97 11.74 -21.11
C ILE A 238 -21.95 12.34 -22.08
N SER A 239 -21.30 13.42 -21.66
CA SER A 239 -20.29 14.08 -22.51
C SER A 239 -19.11 13.15 -22.82
N VAL A 240 -18.49 13.34 -23.98
CA VAL A 240 -17.32 12.56 -24.40
C VAL A 240 -16.17 12.66 -23.40
N ASP A 241 -15.96 13.86 -22.85
CA ASP A 241 -14.93 14.12 -21.86
C ASP A 241 -15.19 13.37 -20.54
N THR A 242 -16.43 13.46 -20.03
CA THR A 242 -16.88 12.69 -18.85
C THR A 242 -16.69 11.20 -19.08
N ALA A 243 -17.24 10.65 -20.15
CA ALA A 243 -17.14 9.21 -20.44
C ALA A 243 -15.68 8.74 -20.56
N ARG A 244 -14.77 9.56 -21.11
CA ARG A 244 -13.34 9.22 -21.23
C ARG A 244 -12.67 9.11 -19.87
N VAL A 245 -12.90 10.09 -18.98
CA VAL A 245 -12.36 10.10 -17.61
C VAL A 245 -12.89 8.92 -16.78
N LEU A 246 -14.13 8.49 -17.07
CA LEU A 246 -14.77 7.35 -16.42
C LEU A 246 -14.41 5.99 -17.04
N GLY A 247 -13.46 5.95 -17.98
CA GLY A 247 -12.90 4.71 -18.53
C GLY A 247 -13.65 4.11 -19.72
N VAL A 248 -14.52 4.88 -20.39
CA VAL A 248 -15.11 4.48 -21.68
C VAL A 248 -14.02 4.56 -22.77
N LYS A 249 -13.79 3.44 -23.45
CA LYS A 249 -12.80 3.36 -24.54
C LYS A 249 -13.38 3.89 -25.86
N THR A 250 -12.51 4.35 -26.75
CA THR A 250 -12.89 4.62 -28.15
C THR A 250 -13.22 3.33 -28.87
N ARG A 251 -14.07 3.44 -29.89
CA ARG A 251 -14.44 2.30 -30.72
C ARG A 251 -13.20 1.67 -31.36
N LYS A 252 -12.28 2.49 -31.87
CA LYS A 252 -10.99 2.06 -32.43
C LYS A 252 -10.23 1.15 -31.47
N ARG A 253 -10.14 1.52 -30.19
CA ARG A 253 -9.40 0.75 -29.20
C ARG A 253 -10.09 -0.58 -28.87
N LYS A 254 -11.41 -0.60 -28.80
CA LYS A 254 -12.17 -1.85 -28.60
C LYS A 254 -12.01 -2.82 -29.76
N VAL A 255 -12.16 -2.34 -30.98
CA VAL A 255 -11.99 -3.16 -32.18
C VAL A 255 -10.55 -3.68 -32.26
N TYR A 256 -9.57 -2.84 -31.94
CA TYR A 256 -8.19 -3.29 -31.80
C TYR A 256 -8.06 -4.40 -30.74
N ASP A 257 -8.55 -4.18 -29.51
CA ASP A 257 -8.45 -5.17 -28.43
C ASP A 257 -9.17 -6.51 -28.79
N GLU A 258 -10.27 -6.49 -29.56
CA GLU A 258 -11.00 -7.69 -30.02
C GLU A 258 -10.34 -8.42 -31.20
N LEU A 259 -9.81 -7.68 -32.18
CA LEU A 259 -9.11 -8.24 -33.35
C LEU A 259 -7.71 -8.72 -32.97
N VAL A 260 -7.05 -7.99 -32.09
CA VAL A 260 -5.67 -8.21 -31.65
C VAL A 260 -5.68 -9.10 -30.42
N LYS A 261 -6.25 -10.31 -30.56
CA LYS A 261 -5.82 -11.47 -29.75
C LYS A 261 -4.36 -11.80 -30.07
N ALA A 262 -3.46 -10.82 -29.93
CA ALA A 262 -2.07 -10.93 -30.25
C ALA A 262 -1.39 -11.80 -29.21
N ILE A 263 -0.75 -12.84 -29.69
CA ILE A 263 0.24 -13.58 -28.94
C ILE A 263 1.46 -12.67 -28.83
N PRO A 264 1.96 -12.35 -27.62
CA PRO A 264 3.16 -11.53 -27.45
C PRO A 264 4.34 -12.13 -28.24
N PHE A 265 4.97 -11.33 -29.11
CA PHE A 265 6.09 -11.75 -29.95
C PHE A 265 7.25 -10.75 -29.85
N GLY A 266 8.46 -11.26 -29.64
CA GLY A 266 9.67 -10.47 -29.48
C GLY A 266 10.85 -11.31 -28.99
N GLN A 267 12.06 -10.75 -29.05
CA GLN A 267 13.25 -11.38 -28.51
C GLN A 267 13.22 -11.36 -26.98
N LYS A 268 13.73 -12.44 -26.37
CA LYS A 268 13.87 -12.58 -24.91
C LYS A 268 15.26 -13.14 -24.62
N GLU A 269 15.92 -12.62 -23.60
CA GLU A 269 17.17 -13.14 -23.05
C GLU A 269 16.89 -13.62 -21.63
N LYS A 270 17.39 -14.81 -21.26
CA LYS A 270 17.28 -15.31 -19.89
C LYS A 270 18.28 -14.58 -19.00
N LEU A 271 17.92 -14.33 -17.75
CA LEU A 271 18.82 -13.68 -16.79
C LEU A 271 20.12 -14.48 -16.59
N THR A 272 20.03 -15.80 -16.53
CA THR A 272 21.17 -16.71 -16.37
C THR A 272 22.15 -16.61 -17.55
N ASP A 273 21.66 -16.52 -18.78
CA ASP A 273 22.50 -16.32 -19.98
C ASP A 273 23.26 -14.99 -19.90
N ARG A 274 22.59 -13.93 -19.45
CA ARG A 274 23.19 -12.60 -19.27
C ARG A 274 24.28 -12.62 -18.18
N ILE A 275 24.01 -13.22 -17.02
CA ILE A 275 25.01 -13.38 -15.94
C ILE A 275 26.20 -14.19 -16.45
N LYS A 276 25.96 -15.32 -17.13
CA LYS A 276 27.00 -16.15 -17.72
C LYS A 276 27.86 -15.38 -18.74
N GLY A 277 27.23 -14.50 -19.52
CA GLY A 277 27.93 -13.57 -20.40
C GLY A 277 28.86 -12.62 -19.65
N LEU A 278 28.38 -12.04 -18.54
CA LEU A 278 29.18 -11.16 -17.67
C LEU A 278 30.37 -11.90 -17.06
N LEU A 279 30.18 -13.11 -16.54
CA LEU A 279 31.25 -13.90 -15.92
C LEU A 279 32.41 -14.25 -16.86
N LYS A 280 32.21 -14.22 -18.19
CA LYS A 280 33.32 -14.40 -19.15
C LYS A 280 34.29 -13.21 -19.16
N GLY A 281 33.84 -12.04 -18.74
CA GLY A 281 34.65 -10.83 -18.64
C GLY A 281 35.42 -10.70 -17.32
N TYR A 282 35.13 -11.55 -16.34
CA TYR A 282 35.76 -11.54 -15.01
C TYR A 282 36.58 -12.82 -14.81
N THR A 283 37.82 -12.66 -14.37
CA THR A 283 38.65 -13.76 -13.89
C THR A 283 38.29 -14.07 -12.44
N ILE A 284 38.29 -15.35 -12.06
CA ILE A 284 38.09 -15.76 -10.66
C ILE A 284 39.41 -15.58 -9.89
N ASP A 285 39.76 -14.33 -9.58
CA ASP A 285 40.96 -13.94 -8.85
C ASP A 285 40.61 -12.97 -7.70
N SER A 286 41.60 -12.20 -7.23
CA SER A 286 41.41 -11.21 -6.17
C SER A 286 40.41 -10.09 -6.52
N SER A 287 40.04 -9.94 -7.80
CA SER A 287 39.03 -8.97 -8.26
C SER A 287 37.66 -9.16 -7.59
N LEU A 288 37.25 -10.40 -7.31
CA LEU A 288 35.99 -10.68 -6.59
C LEU A 288 35.94 -9.94 -5.24
N PHE A 289 37.03 -10.02 -4.47
CA PHE A 289 37.08 -9.37 -3.15
C PHE A 289 37.22 -7.87 -3.27
N LYS A 290 37.94 -7.36 -4.29
CA LYS A 290 38.03 -5.93 -4.58
C LYS A 290 36.68 -5.32 -4.93
N GLU A 291 35.84 -6.02 -5.69
CA GLU A 291 34.47 -5.57 -6.00
C GLU A 291 33.60 -5.50 -4.73
N LEU A 292 33.68 -6.51 -3.86
CA LEU A 292 32.96 -6.50 -2.57
C LEU A 292 33.47 -5.41 -1.62
N LEU A 293 34.79 -5.18 -1.62
CA LEU A 293 35.45 -4.11 -0.88
C LEU A 293 34.99 -2.73 -1.36
N GLN A 294 34.96 -2.52 -2.68
CA GLN A 294 34.49 -1.27 -3.28
C GLN A 294 33.02 -1.01 -2.98
N ASN A 295 32.17 -2.04 -3.03
CA ASN A 295 30.75 -1.91 -2.66
C ASN A 295 30.56 -1.46 -1.21
N ALA A 296 31.37 -2.00 -0.28
CA ALA A 296 31.33 -1.59 1.11
C ALA A 296 31.87 -0.16 1.30
N ASP A 297 32.95 0.22 0.61
CA ASP A 297 33.50 1.59 0.65
C ASP A 297 32.51 2.62 0.11
N ASP A 298 31.84 2.29 -0.99
CA ASP A 298 30.80 3.12 -1.62
C ASP A 298 29.58 3.32 -0.72
N ALA A 299 29.24 2.32 0.10
CA ALA A 299 28.21 2.41 1.14
C ALA A 299 28.67 3.23 2.36
N GLY A 300 29.93 3.65 2.42
CA GLY A 300 30.50 4.40 3.53
C GLY A 300 30.86 3.52 4.73
N ALA A 301 31.14 2.23 4.51
CA ALA A 301 31.60 1.33 5.56
C ALA A 301 33.01 1.70 5.99
N THR A 302 33.31 1.52 7.28
CA THR A 302 34.67 1.71 7.79
C THR A 302 35.39 0.39 7.98
N GLU A 303 34.64 -0.71 8.08
CA GLU A 303 35.18 -2.05 8.29
C GLU A 303 34.50 -3.05 7.35
N ILE A 304 35.30 -3.97 6.80
CA ILE A 304 34.81 -5.16 6.10
C ILE A 304 35.49 -6.43 6.64
N ARG A 305 34.71 -7.51 6.76
CA ARG A 305 35.18 -8.81 7.25
C ARG A 305 34.84 -9.91 6.25
N PHE A 306 35.86 -10.59 5.74
CA PHE A 306 35.70 -11.82 4.96
C PHE A 306 35.74 -13.02 5.90
N ILE A 307 34.64 -13.76 5.99
CA ILE A 307 34.43 -14.81 6.99
C ILE A 307 34.33 -16.16 6.27
N LYS A 308 35.31 -17.03 6.52
CA LYS A 308 35.31 -18.44 6.11
C LYS A 308 34.35 -19.22 7.01
N ASN A 309 33.09 -19.37 6.57
CA ASN A 309 32.07 -20.14 7.27
C ASN A 309 31.86 -21.49 6.57
N PHE A 310 32.89 -22.35 6.63
CA PHE A 310 32.93 -23.62 5.91
C PHE A 310 32.23 -24.78 6.65
N ARG A 311 31.21 -24.47 7.44
CA ARG A 311 30.44 -25.47 8.18
C ARG A 311 29.25 -25.95 7.38
N HIS A 312 28.73 -27.10 7.78
CA HIS A 312 27.43 -27.60 7.36
C HIS A 312 26.41 -27.35 8.46
N PHE A 313 25.21 -26.92 8.07
CA PHE A 313 24.10 -26.64 8.98
C PHE A 313 23.01 -27.71 8.86
N GLY A 314 22.07 -27.72 9.82
CA GLY A 314 20.92 -28.61 9.79
C GLY A 314 20.04 -28.36 8.56
N VAL A 315 19.31 -29.39 8.14
CA VAL A 315 18.38 -29.32 6.99
C VAL A 315 16.96 -29.72 7.36
N ASN A 316 16.66 -29.87 8.66
CA ASN A 316 15.35 -30.35 9.11
C ASN A 316 14.33 -29.22 9.17
N ARG A 317 14.79 -28.01 9.50
CA ARG A 317 13.94 -26.82 9.64
C ARG A 317 14.42 -25.70 8.72
N ILE A 318 14.28 -25.93 7.42
CA ILE A 318 14.57 -25.00 6.33
C ILE A 318 13.41 -24.98 5.33
N PRO A 319 13.32 -23.97 4.44
CA PRO A 319 12.43 -24.02 3.29
C PRO A 319 12.72 -25.25 2.40
N GLU A 320 11.68 -25.80 1.79
CA GLU A 320 11.79 -26.96 0.91
C GLU A 320 12.74 -26.67 -0.28
N GLY A 321 13.66 -27.60 -0.58
CA GLY A 321 14.61 -27.48 -1.68
C GLY A 321 15.91 -26.73 -1.35
N TRP A 322 16.03 -26.15 -0.15
CA TRP A 322 17.20 -25.35 0.26
C TRP A 322 18.34 -26.16 0.89
N GLU A 323 18.26 -27.50 0.89
CA GLU A 323 19.21 -28.38 1.55
C GLU A 323 20.64 -28.13 1.04
N LYS A 324 20.78 -27.93 -0.27
CA LYS A 324 22.08 -27.64 -0.92
C LYS A 324 22.66 -26.28 -0.53
N LEU A 325 21.84 -25.35 -0.03
CA LEU A 325 22.27 -24.02 0.39
C LEU A 325 22.80 -24.00 1.84
N GLN A 326 22.64 -25.09 2.61
CA GLN A 326 23.09 -25.21 4.01
C GLN A 326 24.54 -25.67 4.18
N GLY A 327 25.30 -25.71 3.08
CA GLY A 327 26.72 -26.07 3.08
C GLY A 327 27.69 -24.91 3.39
N PRO A 328 28.99 -25.16 3.19
CA PRO A 328 30.06 -24.16 3.28
C PRO A 328 29.74 -22.89 2.51
N ALA A 329 30.03 -21.73 3.10
CA ALA A 329 29.81 -20.44 2.48
C ALA A 329 30.95 -19.46 2.76
N LEU A 330 31.18 -18.56 1.80
CA LEU A 330 31.88 -17.31 2.08
C LEU A 330 30.86 -16.30 2.61
N CYS A 331 31.07 -15.83 3.84
CA CYS A 331 30.28 -14.75 4.41
C CYS A 331 31.09 -13.44 4.34
N VAL A 332 30.45 -12.32 4.02
CA VAL A 332 31.12 -11.02 3.96
C VAL A 332 30.30 -10.01 4.73
N TYR A 333 30.88 -9.45 5.78
CA TYR A 333 30.23 -8.46 6.63
C TYR A 333 30.83 -7.09 6.42
N ASN A 334 30.00 -6.04 6.42
CA ASN A 334 30.44 -4.66 6.59
C ASN A 334 29.52 -3.94 7.56
N ASN A 335 30.03 -2.88 8.20
CA ASN A 335 29.30 -2.13 9.23
C ASN A 335 28.40 -1.01 8.68
N ARG A 336 27.85 -1.19 7.48
CA ARG A 336 26.81 -0.32 6.92
C ARG A 336 25.60 -1.12 6.47
N SER A 337 24.44 -0.56 6.76
CA SER A 337 23.17 -1.10 6.31
C SER A 337 22.84 -0.64 4.90
N PHE A 338 22.02 -1.41 4.21
CA PHE A 338 21.45 -0.96 2.94
C PHE A 338 20.38 0.11 3.18
N THR A 339 20.47 1.20 2.44
CA THR A 339 19.37 2.15 2.34
C THR A 339 18.30 1.65 1.37
N SER A 340 17.11 2.23 1.42
CA SER A 340 16.08 2.00 0.39
C SER A 340 16.60 2.25 -1.05
N GLN A 341 17.54 3.19 -1.24
CA GLN A 341 18.16 3.43 -2.55
C GLN A 341 19.13 2.30 -2.96
N ASP A 342 19.89 1.75 -2.01
CA ASP A 342 20.80 0.62 -2.28
C ASP A 342 20.01 -0.64 -2.64
N MET A 343 18.83 -0.83 -2.03
CA MET A 343 17.90 -1.92 -2.34
C MET A 343 17.41 -1.85 -3.80
N GLU A 344 17.06 -0.65 -4.29
CA GLU A 344 16.72 -0.45 -5.70
C GLU A 344 17.93 -0.65 -6.63
N GLY A 345 19.11 -0.24 -6.16
CA GLY A 345 20.37 -0.36 -6.90
C GLY A 345 20.81 -1.81 -7.15
N ILE A 346 20.75 -2.66 -6.12
CA ILE A 346 21.20 -4.06 -6.20
C ILE A 346 20.24 -4.94 -7.02
N HIS A 347 18.97 -4.53 -7.15
CA HIS A 347 17.98 -5.21 -7.98
C HIS A 347 18.27 -5.10 -9.49
N ASN A 348 18.84 -3.98 -9.94
CA ASN A 348 18.91 -3.63 -11.36
C ASN A 348 20.20 -4.12 -12.05
N LEU A 349 20.17 -5.34 -12.60
CA LEU A 349 21.30 -5.93 -13.32
C LEU A 349 21.79 -5.04 -14.49
N GLY A 350 22.98 -4.44 -14.35
CA GLY A 350 23.66 -3.65 -15.38
C GLY A 350 23.19 -2.20 -15.51
N ARG A 351 22.25 -1.74 -14.68
CA ARG A 351 22.00 -0.32 -14.43
C ARG A 351 22.38 -0.08 -12.98
N GLY A 352 23.67 0.11 -12.71
CA GLY A 352 24.09 0.48 -11.36
C GLY A 352 23.30 1.69 -10.86
N SER A 353 23.19 1.85 -9.55
CA SER A 353 22.57 3.00 -8.87
C SER A 353 23.17 4.37 -9.26
N LYS A 354 24.23 4.39 -10.08
CA LYS A 354 25.12 5.51 -10.36
C LYS A 354 25.05 6.03 -11.80
N GLY A 355 24.01 5.70 -12.56
CA GLY A 355 23.83 6.17 -13.95
C GLY A 355 23.75 7.69 -14.13
N SER A 356 23.57 8.47 -13.04
CA SER A 356 23.47 9.93 -13.05
C SER A 356 24.67 10.68 -12.48
N ASP A 357 25.67 9.99 -11.89
CA ASP A 357 26.77 10.64 -11.15
C ASP A 357 28.11 10.47 -11.90
N LEU A 358 28.45 11.47 -12.74
CA LEU A 358 29.65 11.48 -13.60
C LEU A 358 30.99 11.47 -12.85
N LEU A 359 31.00 11.67 -11.52
CA LEU A 359 32.20 11.81 -10.70
C LEU A 359 32.55 10.57 -9.86
N LYS A 360 31.68 9.56 -9.81
CA LYS A 360 31.94 8.29 -9.10
C LYS A 360 32.33 7.23 -10.12
N THR A 361 33.63 6.97 -10.25
CA THR A 361 34.16 5.94 -11.16
C THR A 361 33.68 4.55 -10.75
N GLY A 362 32.71 4.00 -11.49
CA GLY A 362 32.17 2.65 -11.37
C GLY A 362 31.28 2.36 -12.58
N GLN A 363 31.88 2.26 -13.76
CA GLN A 363 31.20 2.43 -15.05
C GLN A 363 30.24 1.29 -15.42
N TYR A 364 30.18 0.22 -14.63
CA TYR A 364 29.23 -0.86 -14.86
C TYR A 364 28.76 -1.39 -13.50
N GLY A 365 27.48 -1.17 -13.17
CA GLY A 365 26.82 -1.76 -11.99
C GLY A 365 26.64 -3.28 -12.10
N VAL A 366 27.74 -3.99 -12.31
CA VAL A 366 27.87 -5.44 -12.54
C VAL A 366 28.91 -6.07 -11.59
N GLY A 367 29.61 -5.28 -10.78
CA GLY A 367 30.60 -5.77 -9.81
C GLY A 367 30.06 -6.82 -8.85
N PHE A 368 28.83 -6.65 -8.36
CA PHE A 368 28.18 -7.66 -7.51
C PHE A 368 28.02 -9.01 -8.23
N ASN A 369 27.84 -9.05 -9.55
CA ASN A 369 27.64 -10.31 -10.28
C ASN A 369 28.88 -11.21 -10.28
N ALA A 370 30.06 -10.68 -9.93
CA ALA A 370 31.26 -11.50 -9.77
C ALA A 370 31.07 -12.62 -8.72
N VAL A 371 30.19 -12.44 -7.73
CA VAL A 371 29.89 -13.48 -6.72
C VAL A 371 29.32 -14.75 -7.36
N TYR A 372 28.72 -14.66 -8.55
CA TYR A 372 28.23 -15.83 -9.28
C TYR A 372 29.35 -16.75 -9.80
N HIS A 373 30.62 -16.34 -9.71
CA HIS A 373 31.74 -17.28 -9.87
C HIS A 373 31.69 -18.40 -8.83
N ILE A 374 31.26 -18.11 -7.61
CA ILE A 374 31.36 -19.02 -6.46
C ILE A 374 30.00 -19.55 -5.96
N THR A 375 28.89 -18.88 -6.26
CA THR A 375 27.56 -19.25 -5.79
C THR A 375 26.49 -19.10 -6.89
N ASP A 376 25.40 -19.86 -6.80
CA ASP A 376 24.21 -19.65 -7.64
C ASP A 376 23.14 -18.80 -6.95
N THR A 377 23.17 -18.73 -5.61
CA THR A 377 22.14 -18.08 -4.80
C THR A 377 22.76 -17.17 -3.73
N PRO A 378 23.30 -16.00 -4.12
CA PRO A 378 23.78 -15.04 -3.14
C PRO A 378 22.61 -14.52 -2.31
N SER A 379 22.87 -14.26 -1.04
CA SER A 379 21.89 -13.67 -0.13
C SER A 379 22.56 -12.67 0.80
N PHE A 380 21.77 -11.77 1.38
CA PHE A 380 22.26 -10.89 2.43
C PHE A 380 21.20 -10.61 3.49
N TRP A 381 21.69 -10.33 4.70
CA TRP A 381 20.92 -9.90 5.85
C TRP A 381 21.41 -8.50 6.22
N THR A 382 20.49 -7.55 6.40
CA THR A 382 20.83 -6.14 6.71
C THR A 382 19.71 -5.51 7.55
N LEU A 383 20.02 -4.37 8.17
CA LEU A 383 19.07 -3.54 8.89
C LEU A 383 18.63 -2.37 8.00
N GLN A 384 17.65 -2.57 7.12
CA GLN A 384 17.25 -1.57 6.13
C GLN A 384 16.91 -0.23 6.78
N ASP A 385 17.53 0.83 6.27
CA ASP A 385 17.43 2.21 6.80
C ASP A 385 17.71 2.29 8.33
N ASP A 386 18.53 1.39 8.84
CA ASP A 386 18.90 1.20 10.26
C ASP A 386 17.71 0.92 11.20
N VAL A 387 16.58 0.43 10.66
CA VAL A 387 15.37 0.13 11.44
C VAL A 387 14.92 -1.32 11.26
N ASP A 388 14.74 -1.78 10.03
CA ASP A 388 14.03 -3.03 9.76
C ASP A 388 15.01 -4.15 9.38
N GLU A 389 15.00 -5.27 10.12
CA GLU A 389 15.74 -6.45 9.71
C GLU A 389 15.14 -7.01 8.42
N VAL A 390 15.95 -7.17 7.37
CA VAL A 390 15.51 -7.79 6.11
C VAL A 390 16.52 -8.80 5.60
N ILE A 391 16.01 -9.88 5.02
CA ILE A 391 16.84 -10.87 4.30
C ILE A 391 16.43 -10.90 2.84
N CYS A 392 17.40 -10.70 1.96
CA CYS A 392 17.22 -10.75 0.52
C CYS A 392 17.96 -11.95 -0.05
N VAL A 393 17.30 -12.72 -0.91
CA VAL A 393 17.87 -13.89 -1.58
C VAL A 393 17.66 -13.76 -3.08
N PHE A 394 18.74 -13.92 -3.84
CA PHE A 394 18.71 -13.96 -5.30
C PHE A 394 18.79 -15.41 -5.76
N ASP A 395 17.94 -15.79 -6.70
CA ASP A 395 17.94 -17.12 -7.33
C ASP A 395 17.67 -16.99 -8.83
N PRO A 396 18.63 -16.50 -9.64
CA PRO A 396 18.42 -16.19 -11.06
C PRO A 396 17.90 -17.36 -11.91
N SER A 397 18.09 -18.60 -11.45
CA SER A 397 17.63 -19.82 -12.14
C SER A 397 16.25 -20.29 -11.67
N CYS A 398 15.64 -19.65 -10.66
CA CYS A 398 14.39 -20.06 -10.02
C CYS A 398 14.39 -21.54 -9.57
N MET A 399 15.53 -22.06 -9.14
CA MET A 399 15.67 -23.47 -8.72
C MET A 399 15.29 -23.70 -7.26
N TYR A 400 15.52 -22.70 -6.42
CA TYR A 400 15.27 -22.73 -4.98
C TYR A 400 14.02 -21.92 -4.59
N LEU A 401 13.55 -21.07 -5.51
CA LEU A 401 12.31 -20.30 -5.41
C LEU A 401 11.44 -20.53 -6.66
N PRO A 402 10.92 -21.76 -6.87
CA PRO A 402 10.26 -22.15 -8.13
C PRO A 402 8.91 -21.45 -8.38
N ASP A 403 8.25 -20.97 -7.32
CA ASP A 403 6.97 -20.26 -7.42
C ASP A 403 7.13 -18.81 -7.91
N LEU A 404 8.36 -18.32 -8.02
CA LEU A 404 8.64 -16.95 -8.46
C LEU A 404 8.74 -16.83 -9.99
N SER A 405 8.48 -15.61 -10.45
CA SER A 405 8.62 -15.24 -11.86
C SER A 405 10.10 -15.24 -12.27
N PRO A 406 10.47 -15.80 -13.44
CA PRO A 406 11.82 -15.64 -14.00
C PRO A 406 12.22 -14.17 -14.27
N TYR A 407 11.26 -13.24 -14.24
CA TYR A 407 11.50 -11.81 -14.37
C TYR A 407 11.84 -11.12 -13.03
N GLU A 408 11.49 -11.74 -11.89
CA GLU A 408 11.80 -11.27 -10.53
C GLU A 408 12.32 -12.45 -9.68
N PRO A 409 13.51 -13.00 -10.02
CA PRO A 409 13.98 -14.27 -9.50
C PRO A 409 14.72 -14.08 -8.17
N GLY A 410 13.99 -13.63 -7.15
CA GLY A 410 14.50 -13.39 -5.79
C GLY A 410 13.39 -12.96 -4.83
N VAL A 411 13.68 -13.00 -3.53
CA VAL A 411 12.71 -12.68 -2.47
C VAL A 411 13.33 -11.77 -1.42
N LYS A 412 12.53 -10.83 -0.92
CA LYS A 412 12.81 -10.00 0.26
C LYS A 412 11.91 -10.47 1.40
N PHE A 413 12.51 -10.99 2.47
CA PHE A 413 11.82 -11.32 3.71
C PHE A 413 11.88 -10.13 4.66
N GLU A 414 10.72 -9.55 4.96
CA GLU A 414 10.58 -8.45 5.93
C GLU A 414 10.26 -8.98 7.34
N ASP A 415 9.52 -10.09 7.45
CA ASP A 415 9.32 -10.77 8.75
C ASP A 415 10.47 -11.74 9.05
N VAL A 416 11.64 -11.16 9.34
CA VAL A 416 12.84 -11.92 9.73
C VAL A 416 12.63 -12.64 11.07
N SER A 417 11.77 -12.11 11.94
CA SER A 417 11.46 -12.72 13.24
C SER A 417 10.70 -14.04 13.08
N GLY A 418 9.63 -14.05 12.29
CA GLY A 418 8.87 -15.26 11.95
C GLY A 418 9.72 -16.26 11.18
N LEU A 419 10.60 -15.79 10.28
CA LEU A 419 11.54 -16.66 9.57
C LEU A 419 12.49 -17.39 10.53
N ARG A 420 13.02 -16.67 11.53
CA ARG A 420 13.92 -17.22 12.56
C ARG A 420 13.23 -18.27 13.44
N GLU A 421 11.95 -18.07 13.76
CA GLU A 421 11.15 -19.03 14.54
C GLU A 421 10.77 -20.28 13.74
N ALA A 422 10.35 -20.10 12.48
CA ALA A 422 9.91 -21.18 11.61
C ALA A 422 11.08 -22.05 11.11
N TYR A 423 12.19 -21.41 10.73
CA TYR A 423 13.34 -22.05 10.09
C TYR A 423 14.66 -21.79 10.84
N PRO A 424 14.81 -22.27 12.08
CA PRO A 424 16.01 -22.04 12.89
C PRO A 424 17.29 -22.61 12.27
N ASP A 425 17.21 -23.69 11.47
CA ASP A 425 18.39 -24.26 10.81
C ASP A 425 18.90 -23.34 9.69
N LEU A 426 17.98 -22.71 8.93
CA LEU A 426 18.33 -21.70 7.92
C LEU A 426 19.00 -20.50 8.59
N PHE A 427 18.41 -20.01 9.68
CA PHE A 427 18.89 -18.83 10.36
C PHE A 427 20.23 -19.07 11.08
N ALA A 428 20.51 -20.31 11.50
CA ALA A 428 21.80 -20.70 12.06
C ALA A 428 22.95 -20.47 11.07
N ALA A 429 22.70 -20.60 9.76
CA ALA A 429 23.71 -20.34 8.73
C ALA A 429 24.12 -18.86 8.64
N TYR A 430 23.25 -17.94 9.07
CA TYR A 430 23.52 -16.50 9.18
C TYR A 430 24.13 -16.15 10.54
N ILE A 431 23.46 -16.46 11.65
CA ILE A 431 23.90 -16.07 13.01
C ILE A 431 25.27 -16.64 13.36
N ARG A 432 25.54 -17.90 12.99
CA ARG A 432 26.80 -18.54 13.39
C ARG A 432 28.02 -17.94 12.66
N SER A 433 27.83 -17.00 11.75
CA SER A 433 28.90 -16.12 11.27
C SER A 433 29.48 -15.19 12.35
N GLY A 434 28.88 -15.14 13.55
CA GLY A 434 29.32 -14.29 14.66
C GLY A 434 28.89 -12.83 14.54
N VAL A 435 27.97 -12.54 13.61
CA VAL A 435 27.36 -11.23 13.41
C VAL A 435 25.93 -11.26 13.93
N THR A 436 25.56 -10.24 14.69
CA THR A 436 24.20 -9.96 15.14
C THR A 436 23.78 -8.59 14.59
N MET A 437 22.61 -8.47 13.96
CA MET A 437 22.08 -7.19 13.45
C MET A 437 21.49 -6.30 14.56
N ASN A 438 22.19 -6.23 15.70
CA ASN A 438 21.86 -5.30 16.79
C ASN A 438 22.38 -3.89 16.50
N GLU A 439 23.33 -3.78 15.59
CA GLU A 439 23.94 -2.54 15.11
C GLU A 439 23.84 -2.50 13.59
N PRO A 440 23.89 -1.30 12.97
CA PRO A 440 23.94 -1.14 11.52
C PRO A 440 24.97 -2.04 10.86
N GLY A 441 24.56 -2.71 9.79
CA GLY A 441 25.42 -3.65 9.11
C GLY A 441 24.74 -4.46 8.01
N THR A 442 25.59 -5.10 7.21
CA THR A 442 25.17 -6.00 6.16
C THR A 442 26.04 -7.24 6.16
N LEU A 443 25.43 -8.42 6.19
CA LEU A 443 26.07 -9.72 6.09
C LEU A 443 25.62 -10.40 4.80
N PHE A 444 26.52 -10.47 3.83
CA PHE A 444 26.36 -11.34 2.67
C PHE A 444 26.70 -12.78 3.02
N ARG A 445 25.98 -13.72 2.41
CA ARG A 445 26.25 -15.15 2.48
C ARG A 445 26.21 -15.74 1.06
N PHE A 446 27.35 -16.33 0.67
CA PHE A 446 27.56 -16.97 -0.62
C PHE A 446 27.82 -18.47 -0.42
N PRO A 447 26.76 -19.32 -0.37
CA PRO A 447 26.94 -20.77 -0.31
C PRO A 447 27.67 -21.28 -1.55
N LEU A 448 28.72 -22.07 -1.35
CA LEU A 448 29.62 -22.48 -2.42
C LEU A 448 28.92 -23.47 -3.37
N ARG A 449 29.10 -23.27 -4.67
CA ARG A 449 28.58 -24.17 -5.70
C ARG A 449 29.28 -25.53 -5.58
N THR A 450 28.51 -26.54 -5.19
CA THR A 450 28.99 -27.93 -5.13
C THR A 450 29.05 -28.57 -6.52
N GLU A 451 29.71 -29.72 -6.65
CA GLU A 451 29.71 -30.50 -7.91
C GLU A 451 28.30 -30.89 -8.37
N GLU A 452 27.38 -31.14 -7.43
CA GLU A 452 25.99 -31.43 -7.78
C GLU A 452 25.25 -30.20 -8.30
N MET A 453 25.46 -29.03 -7.69
CA MET A 453 24.86 -27.77 -8.15
C MET A 453 25.40 -27.38 -9.52
N ALA A 454 26.71 -27.54 -9.75
CA ALA A 454 27.38 -27.24 -11.01
C ALA A 454 26.83 -28.04 -12.21
N LYS A 455 26.37 -29.28 -12.00
CA LYS A 455 25.77 -30.10 -13.08
C LYS A 455 24.45 -29.53 -13.60
N THR A 456 23.74 -28.77 -12.78
CA THR A 456 22.40 -28.25 -13.07
C THR A 456 22.33 -26.72 -13.12
N SER A 457 23.43 -26.02 -12.81
CA SER A 457 23.48 -24.56 -12.83
C SER A 457 23.44 -24.05 -14.27
N ASP A 458 22.47 -23.20 -14.57
CA ASP A 458 22.40 -22.46 -15.85
C ASP A 458 23.44 -21.33 -15.92
N ILE A 459 24.02 -20.96 -14.76
CA ILE A 459 24.99 -19.86 -14.65
C ILE A 459 26.40 -20.37 -14.93
N LYS A 460 26.86 -21.40 -14.20
CA LYS A 460 28.24 -21.87 -14.28
C LYS A 460 28.40 -23.34 -13.90
N ASN A 461 29.08 -24.10 -14.77
CA ASN A 461 29.21 -25.56 -14.66
C ASN A 461 30.45 -26.02 -13.87
N GLU A 462 31.03 -25.14 -13.06
CA GLU A 462 32.26 -25.38 -12.31
C GLU A 462 31.98 -25.25 -10.81
N ALA A 463 32.30 -26.30 -10.05
CA ALA A 463 32.22 -26.27 -8.60
C ALA A 463 33.34 -25.42 -7.99
N VAL A 464 33.13 -24.96 -6.76
CA VAL A 464 34.12 -24.22 -5.98
C VAL A 464 34.27 -24.89 -4.62
N THR A 465 35.50 -25.26 -4.28
CA THR A 465 35.82 -25.91 -3.01
C THR A 465 36.17 -24.88 -1.94
N VAL A 466 36.18 -25.31 -0.68
CA VAL A 466 36.62 -24.49 0.45
C VAL A 466 38.10 -24.10 0.35
N ASP A 467 38.92 -24.98 -0.25
CA ASP A 467 40.35 -24.75 -0.46
C ASP A 467 40.57 -23.69 -1.55
N ASP A 468 39.76 -23.69 -2.61
CA ASP A 468 39.81 -22.65 -3.65
C ASP A 468 39.56 -21.26 -3.03
N ILE A 469 38.52 -21.13 -2.20
CA ILE A 469 38.20 -19.87 -1.51
C ILE A 469 39.30 -19.48 -0.52
N ALA A 470 39.84 -20.45 0.23
CA ALA A 470 40.93 -20.19 1.16
C ALA A 470 42.18 -19.67 0.44
N GLN A 471 42.54 -20.27 -0.70
CA GLN A 471 43.69 -19.83 -1.51
C GLN A 471 43.45 -18.45 -2.14
N LEU A 472 42.24 -18.18 -2.64
CA LEU A 472 41.87 -16.88 -3.18
C LEU A 472 41.99 -15.77 -2.12
N LEU A 473 41.54 -16.04 -0.89
CA LEU A 473 41.68 -15.11 0.24
C LEU A 473 43.15 -14.93 0.66
N GLU A 474 43.97 -15.98 0.64
CA GLU A 474 45.41 -15.88 0.94
C GLU A 474 46.14 -15.04 -0.11
N ASN A 475 45.78 -15.16 -1.39
CA ASN A 475 46.33 -14.31 -2.44
C ASN A 475 45.89 -12.85 -2.25
N PHE A 476 44.60 -12.62 -1.93
CA PHE A 476 44.07 -11.28 -1.70
C PHE A 476 44.72 -10.57 -0.49
N LYS A 477 45.09 -11.33 0.54
CA LYS A 477 45.76 -10.84 1.73
C LYS A 477 47.06 -10.09 1.42
N GLU A 478 47.84 -10.55 0.44
CA GLU A 478 49.06 -9.85 0.00
C GLU A 478 48.74 -8.46 -0.61
N GLU A 479 47.52 -8.28 -1.11
CA GLU A 479 47.05 -7.06 -1.78
C GLU A 479 46.23 -6.13 -0.87
N MET A 480 45.72 -6.62 0.27
CA MET A 480 44.83 -5.88 1.18
C MET A 480 45.42 -4.53 1.62
N GLY A 481 46.71 -4.51 1.97
CA GLY A 481 47.39 -3.28 2.38
C GLY A 481 47.47 -2.23 1.28
N ALA A 482 47.65 -2.65 0.02
CA ALA A 482 47.65 -1.74 -1.12
C ALA A 482 46.24 -1.21 -1.43
N CYS A 483 45.20 -2.03 -1.23
CA CYS A 483 43.82 -1.63 -1.44
C CYS A 483 43.42 -0.47 -0.52
N LEU A 484 43.80 -0.51 0.76
CA LEU A 484 43.52 0.55 1.74
C LEU A 484 44.01 1.95 1.31
N LEU A 485 45.03 2.04 0.44
CA LEU A 485 45.54 3.32 -0.07
C LEU A 485 44.58 4.03 -1.03
N PHE A 486 43.61 3.30 -1.60
CA PHE A 486 42.72 3.79 -2.65
C PHE A 486 41.24 3.84 -2.23
N LEU A 487 40.94 3.45 -0.98
CA LEU A 487 39.59 3.49 -0.40
C LEU A 487 39.37 4.81 0.34
N ASN A 488 38.13 5.30 0.37
CA ASN A 488 37.82 6.59 1.00
C ASN A 488 37.33 6.46 2.44
N ASN A 489 36.61 5.37 2.75
CA ASN A 489 35.88 5.18 3.99
C ASN A 489 36.40 3.97 4.77
N ILE A 490 36.71 2.86 4.09
CA ILE A 490 37.21 1.65 4.74
C ILE A 490 38.61 1.90 5.29
N ASN A 491 38.75 1.65 6.59
CA ASN A 491 40.02 1.69 7.29
C ASN A 491 40.43 0.32 7.86
N SER A 492 39.51 -0.64 7.96
CA SER A 492 39.84 -1.99 8.43
C SER A 492 39.33 -3.07 7.46
N ILE A 493 40.22 -3.98 7.10
CA ILE A 493 39.92 -5.18 6.31
C ILE A 493 40.41 -6.38 7.12
N GLY A 494 39.52 -7.32 7.43
CA GLY A 494 39.88 -8.53 8.17
C GLY A 494 39.44 -9.81 7.49
N ILE A 495 40.27 -10.86 7.65
CA ILE A 495 39.95 -12.23 7.24
C ILE A 495 39.76 -13.07 8.50
N TYR A 496 38.65 -13.77 8.55
CA TYR A 496 38.23 -14.53 9.72
C TYR A 496 37.81 -15.94 9.39
N SER A 497 37.86 -16.81 10.40
CA SER A 497 37.31 -18.17 10.32
C SER A 497 36.23 -18.34 11.39
N ALA A 498 35.07 -18.85 11.00
CA ALA A 498 34.04 -19.21 11.97
C ALA A 498 34.49 -20.46 12.74
N THR A 499 34.54 -20.38 14.07
CA THR A 499 34.91 -21.51 14.94
C THR A 499 33.76 -21.90 15.86
N ASP A 500 33.65 -23.17 16.21
CA ASP A 500 32.70 -23.64 17.21
C ASP A 500 33.25 -23.40 18.61
N LEU A 501 32.80 -22.34 19.29
CA LEU A 501 33.10 -22.09 20.71
C LEU A 501 32.06 -22.81 21.59
N GLY A 502 32.04 -24.15 21.56
CA GLY A 502 31.15 -24.95 22.40
C GLY A 502 29.64 -24.81 22.04
N ARG A 503 28.80 -25.63 22.67
CA ARG A 503 27.42 -25.93 22.24
C ARG A 503 26.42 -24.75 22.23
N THR A 504 26.80 -23.54 22.66
CA THR A 504 25.89 -22.38 22.73
C THR A 504 26.51 -21.04 22.34
N ALA A 505 27.78 -20.98 21.93
CA ALA A 505 28.40 -19.75 21.45
C ALA A 505 29.14 -19.99 20.13
N ALA A 506 28.76 -19.25 19.07
CA ALA A 506 29.58 -19.14 17.88
C ALA A 506 30.53 -17.95 18.07
N GLY A 507 31.79 -18.13 17.71
CA GLY A 507 32.77 -17.04 17.71
C GLY A 507 33.58 -17.05 16.43
N VAL A 508 33.98 -15.87 16.02
CA VAL A 508 34.82 -15.66 14.85
C VAL A 508 36.24 -15.40 15.33
N ARG A 509 37.19 -16.23 14.88
CA ARG A 509 38.61 -15.97 15.14
C ARG A 509 39.16 -15.14 14.00
N CYS A 510 39.75 -14.01 14.35
CA CYS A 510 40.54 -13.22 13.42
C CYS A 510 41.77 -14.03 13.02
N ALA A 511 41.93 -14.28 11.73
CA ALA A 511 43.17 -14.82 11.18
C ALA A 511 44.16 -13.69 10.94
N GLU A 512 43.68 -12.56 10.39
CA GLU A 512 44.40 -11.29 10.26
C GLU A 512 43.41 -10.11 10.19
N ASP A 513 43.82 -8.97 10.78
CA ASP A 513 43.12 -7.68 10.75
C ASP A 513 44.16 -6.61 10.38
N LEU A 514 43.96 -5.93 9.26
CA LEU A 514 44.73 -4.76 8.84
C LEU A 514 43.88 -3.52 9.10
N ARG A 515 44.44 -2.57 9.84
CA ARG A 515 43.79 -1.33 10.28
C ARG A 515 44.53 -0.09 9.78
#